data_AF-A0A1R0GJE0-F1
#
_entry.id   AF-A0A1R0GJE0-F1
#
_cell.length_a   1.000
_cell.length_b   1.000
_cell.length_c   1.000
_cell.angle_alpha   90.00
_cell.angle_beta   90.00
_cell.angle_gamma   90.00
#
_symmetry.space_group_name_H-M   'P 1'
#
loop_
_entity.id
_entity.type
_entity.pdbx_description
1 polymer ?
#
loop_
_entity_poly.entity_id
_entity_poly.type
_entity_poly.pdbx_seq_one_letter_code
_entity_poly.pdbx_strand_id
1 'polypeptide(L)'
;MPFRNVPVFTHLAVALLLSGCANPQVAVAPAAPFDLEPLGQPMAQTSVRTALIDQIIVKDPVVISAQKPVLAPSDNDARIAKLRKADGGALPDGYWALYKQNLEAMQYDLNHQHDAARVQYEQTYRDELGRVDDSTLQVMATAPTTLDEQTRRQWNARMADRLSQYIKTSEQSLRAAADTHINRMALMDRQYNVCARNPECWDAPVKK
;
A
#
# COMPACT_ATOMS: atom_id res chain seq x y z
N MET A 1 -11.89 -19.00 3.95
CA MET A 1 -13.29 -19.15 3.47
C MET A 1 -13.70 -17.79 2.95
N PRO A 2 -14.06 -17.62 1.67
CA PRO A 2 -14.32 -16.28 1.15
C PRO A 2 -15.66 -15.80 1.74
N PHE A 3 -15.68 -14.57 2.25
CA PHE A 3 -16.90 -13.90 2.72
C PHE A 3 -17.50 -13.07 1.58
N ARG A 4 -18.80 -12.84 1.66
CA ARG A 4 -19.66 -12.42 0.53
C ARG A 4 -19.63 -10.93 0.18
N ASN A 5 -19.01 -10.10 1.02
CA ASN A 5 -19.03 -8.64 0.89
C ASN A 5 -17.86 -8.03 0.11
N VAL A 6 -17.19 -8.84 -0.73
CA VAL A 6 -16.28 -8.38 -1.78
C VAL A 6 -16.89 -7.30 -2.69
N PRO A 7 -18.20 -7.31 -3.07
CA PRO A 7 -18.73 -6.29 -3.99
C PRO A 7 -18.89 -4.89 -3.38
N VAL A 8 -18.91 -4.76 -2.04
CA VAL A 8 -18.97 -3.43 -1.38
C VAL A 8 -17.60 -2.74 -1.44
N PHE A 9 -16.51 -3.51 -1.50
CA PHE A 9 -15.16 -2.97 -1.66
C PHE A 9 -14.81 -2.59 -3.09
N THR A 10 -15.47 -3.18 -4.09
CA THR A 10 -15.28 -2.77 -5.48
C THR A 10 -15.71 -1.33 -5.72
N HIS A 11 -16.69 -0.79 -4.99
CA HIS A 11 -17.13 0.59 -5.21
C HIS A 11 -16.30 1.66 -4.50
N LEU A 12 -15.62 1.33 -3.39
CA LEU A 12 -14.65 2.27 -2.79
C LEU A 12 -13.29 2.25 -3.50
N ALA A 13 -12.88 1.10 -4.05
CA ALA A 13 -11.61 0.99 -4.78
C ALA A 13 -11.67 1.56 -6.22
N VAL A 14 -12.85 1.55 -6.87
CA VAL A 14 -13.00 1.99 -8.26
C VAL A 14 -13.04 3.52 -8.40
N ALA A 15 -13.46 4.27 -7.37
CA ALA A 15 -13.54 5.73 -7.46
C ALA A 15 -12.16 6.42 -7.47
N LEU A 16 -11.09 5.76 -7.00
CA LEU A 16 -9.72 6.29 -7.00
C LEU A 16 -8.90 5.91 -8.24
N LEU A 17 -9.43 5.06 -9.12
CA LEU A 17 -8.72 4.56 -10.31
C LEU A 17 -9.23 5.16 -11.63
N LEU A 18 -10.32 5.94 -11.63
CA LEU A 18 -10.97 6.40 -12.86
C LEU A 18 -10.68 7.86 -13.28
N SER A 19 -9.76 8.55 -12.62
CA SER A 19 -9.21 9.83 -13.12
C SER A 19 -7.93 9.66 -13.94
N GLY A 20 -7.56 8.44 -14.32
CA GLY A 20 -6.49 8.17 -15.28
C GLY A 20 -7.02 8.27 -16.71
N CYS A 21 -6.66 9.34 -17.42
CA CYS A 21 -6.94 9.52 -18.83
C CYS A 21 -6.66 8.24 -19.63
N ALA A 22 -7.58 7.87 -20.50
CA ALA A 22 -7.44 6.77 -21.44
C ALA A 22 -6.23 7.02 -22.36
N ASN A 23 -5.07 6.46 -22.00
CA ASN A 23 -3.95 6.35 -22.92
C ASN A 23 -4.11 5.06 -23.74
N PRO A 24 -3.97 5.11 -25.08
CA PRO A 24 -3.99 3.91 -25.89
C PRO A 24 -2.85 2.98 -25.45
N GLN A 25 -3.17 1.70 -25.30
CA GLN A 25 -2.21 0.67 -24.93
C GLN A 25 -1.22 0.49 -26.08
N VAL A 26 -0.09 1.20 -26.01
CA VAL A 26 1.09 0.85 -26.79
C VAL A 26 1.55 -0.49 -26.23
N ALA A 27 1.34 -1.56 -26.98
CA ALA A 27 1.90 -2.88 -26.68
C ALA A 27 3.43 -2.78 -26.82
N VAL A 28 4.09 -2.35 -25.76
CA VAL A 28 5.54 -2.44 -25.64
C VAL A 28 5.85 -3.92 -25.42
N ALA A 29 6.54 -4.54 -26.38
CA ALA A 29 7.07 -5.89 -26.20
C ALA A 29 7.84 -5.94 -24.85
N PRO A 30 7.66 -6.99 -24.03
CA PRO A 30 8.40 -7.09 -22.79
C PRO A 30 9.90 -6.99 -23.11
N ALA A 31 10.55 -5.96 -22.60
CA ALA A 31 11.99 -5.82 -22.75
C ALA A 31 12.64 -7.10 -22.23
N ALA A 32 13.63 -7.61 -22.97
CA ALA A 32 14.44 -8.72 -22.48
C ALA A 32 14.95 -8.40 -21.06
N PRO A 33 15.03 -9.39 -20.15
CA PRO A 33 15.56 -9.16 -18.81
C PRO A 33 16.89 -8.42 -18.91
N PHE A 34 16.98 -7.24 -18.31
CA PHE A 34 18.23 -6.52 -18.24
C PHE A 34 19.08 -7.17 -17.15
N ASP A 35 20.18 -7.79 -17.55
CA ASP A 35 21.07 -8.46 -16.59
C ASP A 35 21.69 -7.43 -15.65
N LEU A 36 21.25 -7.47 -14.40
CA LEU A 36 21.78 -6.66 -13.33
C LEU A 36 23.19 -7.12 -13.01
N GLU A 37 24.15 -6.22 -13.19
CA GLU A 37 25.52 -6.48 -12.73
C GLU A 37 25.50 -6.66 -11.20
N PRO A 38 26.30 -7.57 -10.61
CA PRO A 38 26.38 -7.66 -9.16
C PRO A 38 26.92 -6.34 -8.58
N LEU A 39 26.28 -5.83 -7.52
CA LEU A 39 26.89 -4.76 -6.73
C LEU A 39 28.12 -5.29 -6.00
N GLY A 40 29.08 -4.40 -5.74
CA GLY A 40 30.26 -4.72 -4.96
C GLY A 40 29.95 -5.10 -3.50
N GLN A 41 31.02 -5.33 -2.75
CA GLN A 41 30.91 -5.51 -1.30
C GLN A 41 30.48 -4.19 -0.63
N PRO A 42 29.79 -4.24 0.52
CA PRO A 42 29.46 -3.04 1.29
C PRO A 42 30.72 -2.23 1.60
N MET A 43 30.67 -0.92 1.35
CA MET A 43 31.77 -0.02 1.66
C MET A 43 31.61 0.55 3.07
N ALA A 44 32.72 0.98 3.67
CA ALA A 44 32.73 1.60 4.99
C ALA A 44 31.80 2.83 5.02
N GLN A 45 30.95 2.91 6.04
CA GLN A 45 30.00 4.02 6.18
C GLN A 45 30.68 5.21 6.88
N THR A 46 31.14 6.17 6.08
CA THR A 46 31.60 7.48 6.57
C THR A 46 30.44 8.45 6.66
N SER A 47 30.58 9.51 7.46
CA SER A 47 29.56 10.56 7.55
C SER A 47 29.24 11.19 6.19
N VAL A 48 30.25 11.35 5.34
CA VAL A 48 30.10 11.87 3.96
C VAL A 48 29.24 10.93 3.12
N ARG A 49 29.53 9.62 3.15
CA ARG A 49 28.73 8.63 2.41
C ARG A 49 27.29 8.59 2.89
N THR A 50 27.06 8.61 4.21
CA THR A 50 25.72 8.65 4.78
C THR A 50 24.94 9.88 4.29
N ALA A 51 25.57 11.06 4.28
CA ALA A 51 24.92 12.28 3.80
C ALA A 51 24.56 12.23 2.30
N LEU A 52 25.44 11.67 1.47
CA LEU A 52 25.16 11.50 0.03
C LEU A 52 24.01 10.51 -0.21
N ILE A 53 24.00 9.39 0.53
CA ILE A 53 22.93 8.39 0.47
C ILE A 53 21.59 9.02 0.86
N ASP A 54 21.54 9.76 1.97
CA ASP A 54 20.32 10.42 2.44
C ASP A 54 19.82 11.47 1.42
N GLN A 55 20.74 12.21 0.80
CA GLN A 55 20.42 13.17 -0.25
C GLN A 55 19.81 12.52 -1.50
N ILE A 56 20.23 11.29 -1.83
CA ILE A 56 19.66 10.52 -2.93
C ILE A 56 18.27 9.98 -2.53
N ILE A 57 18.17 9.33 -1.38
CA ILE A 57 16.93 8.67 -0.92
C ILE A 57 15.77 9.65 -0.76
N VAL A 58 16.01 10.85 -0.21
CA VAL A 58 14.93 11.84 0.03
C VAL A 58 14.28 12.35 -1.27
N LYS A 59 14.93 12.16 -2.42
CA LYS A 59 14.41 12.53 -3.75
C LYS A 59 13.68 11.39 -4.45
N ASP A 60 13.65 10.19 -3.87
CA ASP A 60 13.01 9.02 -4.47
C ASP A 60 11.47 9.17 -4.45
N PRO A 61 10.77 8.88 -5.56
CA PRO A 61 9.31 9.02 -5.63
C PRO A 61 8.53 8.18 -4.60
N VAL A 62 9.01 6.98 -4.25
CA VAL A 62 8.35 6.11 -3.26
C VAL A 62 8.48 6.74 -1.87
N VAL A 63 9.66 7.28 -1.56
CA VAL A 63 9.93 7.97 -0.28
C VAL A 63 9.10 9.25 -0.16
N ILE A 64 9.07 10.06 -1.23
CA ILE A 64 8.23 11.28 -1.29
C ILE A 64 6.75 10.91 -1.13
N SER A 65 6.30 9.79 -1.70
CA SER A 65 4.91 9.35 -1.58
C SER A 65 4.47 9.10 -0.13
N ALA A 66 5.40 8.83 0.79
CA ALA A 66 5.11 8.67 2.21
C ALA A 66 4.62 9.97 2.87
N GLN A 67 4.88 11.12 2.24
CA GLN A 67 4.45 12.43 2.71
C GLN A 67 3.03 12.78 2.25
N LYS A 68 2.39 11.93 1.44
CA LYS A 68 1.01 12.15 1.02
C LYS A 68 0.08 12.08 2.23
N PRO A 69 -0.97 12.93 2.27
CA PRO A 69 -1.96 12.88 3.34
C PRO A 69 -2.56 11.49 3.45
N VAL A 70 -2.78 11.05 4.70
CA VAL A 70 -3.60 9.90 5.00
C VAL A 70 -5.03 10.11 4.47
N LEU A 71 -5.76 9.03 4.27
CA LEU A 71 -7.17 9.10 3.89
C LEU A 71 -7.94 9.97 4.88
N ALA A 72 -8.78 10.86 4.34
CA ALA A 72 -9.59 11.76 5.15
C ALA A 72 -10.52 10.95 6.08
N PRO A 73 -10.74 11.40 7.33
CA PRO A 73 -11.69 10.76 8.23
C PRO A 73 -13.07 10.68 7.56
N SER A 74 -13.68 9.49 7.53
CA SER A 74 -15.04 9.32 7.08
C SER A 74 -16.03 9.78 8.16
N ASP A 75 -17.16 10.38 7.75
CA ASP A 75 -18.28 10.67 8.64
C ASP A 75 -19.02 9.37 9.00
N ASN A 76 -18.40 8.61 9.92
CA ASN A 76 -18.91 7.34 10.39
C ASN A 76 -20.25 7.51 11.14
N ASP A 77 -20.45 8.64 11.81
CA ASP A 77 -21.66 8.89 12.59
C ASP A 77 -22.88 9.08 11.69
N ALA A 78 -22.76 9.87 10.61
CA ALA A 78 -23.84 9.98 9.63
C ALA A 78 -24.12 8.66 8.92
N ARG A 79 -23.07 7.90 8.57
CA ARG A 79 -23.20 6.56 7.97
C ARG A 79 -23.94 5.60 8.91
N ILE A 80 -23.57 5.57 10.19
CA ILE A 80 -24.20 4.72 11.20
C ILE A 80 -25.64 5.16 11.45
N ALA A 81 -25.94 6.45 11.52
CA ALA A 81 -27.30 6.95 11.67
C ALA A 81 -28.22 6.47 10.54
N LYS A 82 -27.72 6.48 9.30
CA LYS A 82 -28.45 5.93 8.14
C LYS A 82 -28.71 4.43 8.27
N LEU A 83 -27.70 3.65 8.67
CA LEU A 83 -27.84 2.20 8.86
C LEU A 83 -28.77 1.85 10.02
N ARG A 84 -28.66 2.54 11.16
CA ARG A 84 -29.57 2.43 12.31
C ARG A 84 -31.02 2.65 11.92
N LYS A 85 -31.28 3.67 11.10
CA LYS A 85 -32.62 3.97 10.60
C LYS A 85 -33.15 2.85 9.69
N ALA A 86 -32.31 2.30 8.82
CA ALA A 86 -32.67 1.19 7.94
C ALA A 86 -32.95 -0.12 8.70
N ASP A 87 -32.23 -0.35 9.80
CA ASP A 87 -32.44 -1.47 10.72
C ASP A 87 -33.71 -1.32 11.59
N GLY A 88 -34.32 -0.14 11.61
CA GLY A 88 -35.50 0.13 12.45
C GLY A 88 -35.20 0.16 13.95
N GLY A 89 -33.94 0.31 14.34
CA GLY A 89 -33.50 0.31 15.74
C GLY A 89 -33.55 -1.07 16.41
N ALA A 90 -33.51 -2.15 15.63
CA ALA A 90 -33.56 -3.51 16.15
C ALA A 90 -32.24 -3.92 16.85
N LEU A 91 -31.12 -3.38 16.40
CA LEU A 91 -29.79 -3.66 16.95
C LEU A 91 -29.42 -2.68 18.08
N PRO A 92 -28.82 -3.18 19.17
CA PRO A 92 -28.52 -2.37 20.35
C PRO A 92 -27.38 -1.37 20.10
N ASP A 93 -27.27 -0.34 20.93
CA ASP A 93 -26.21 0.67 20.81
C ASP A 93 -24.79 0.08 20.79
N GLY A 94 -24.56 -1.00 21.55
CA GLY A 94 -23.28 -1.70 21.57
C GLY A 94 -22.87 -2.27 20.20
N TYR A 95 -23.83 -2.71 19.38
CA TYR A 95 -23.54 -3.19 18.02
C TYR A 95 -22.99 -2.05 17.16
N TRP A 96 -23.64 -0.89 17.21
CA TRP A 96 -23.26 0.26 16.40
C TRP A 96 -21.97 0.93 16.87
N ALA A 97 -21.68 0.90 18.18
CA ALA A 97 -20.38 1.33 18.71
C ALA A 97 -19.26 0.43 18.18
N LEU A 98 -19.45 -0.89 18.19
CA LEU A 98 -18.49 -1.85 17.62
C LEU A 98 -18.38 -1.70 16.09
N TYR A 99 -19.48 -1.41 15.39
CA TYR A 99 -19.47 -1.12 13.95
C TYR A 99 -18.59 0.10 13.65
N LYS A 100 -18.74 1.18 14.42
CA LYS A 100 -17.89 2.38 14.30
C LYS A 100 -16.42 2.05 14.50
N GLN A 101 -16.10 1.32 15.57
CA GLN A 101 -14.73 0.89 15.86
C GLN A 101 -14.14 0.07 14.72
N ASN A 102 -14.92 -0.83 14.11
CA ASN A 102 -14.46 -1.65 12.98
C ASN A 102 -14.22 -0.83 11.70
N LEU A 103 -14.97 0.25 11.47
CA LEU A 103 -14.73 1.19 10.38
C LEU A 103 -13.44 2.01 10.62
N GLU A 104 -13.25 2.50 11.84
CA GLU A 104 -12.06 3.26 12.23
C GLU A 104 -10.80 2.39 12.16
N ALA A 105 -10.89 1.14 12.61
CA ALA A 105 -9.80 0.18 12.50
C ALA A 105 -9.47 -0.13 11.03
N MET A 106 -10.46 -0.26 10.15
CA MET A 106 -10.20 -0.40 8.72
C MET A 106 -9.50 0.83 8.13
N GLN A 107 -9.97 2.02 8.49
CA GLN A 107 -9.37 3.26 8.04
C GLN A 107 -7.90 3.37 8.47
N TYR A 108 -7.61 2.95 9.71
CA TYR A 108 -6.24 2.83 10.21
C TYR A 108 -5.43 1.83 9.37
N ASP A 109 -5.94 0.62 9.15
CA ASP A 109 -5.22 -0.43 8.40
C ASP A 109 -4.88 0.04 6.97
N LEU A 110 -5.83 0.70 6.28
CA LEU A 110 -5.61 1.25 4.94
C LEU A 110 -4.57 2.37 4.91
N ASN A 111 -4.52 3.22 5.94
CA ASN A 111 -3.52 4.28 6.04
C ASN A 111 -2.10 3.74 6.23
N HIS A 112 -1.96 2.56 6.87
CA HIS A 112 -0.66 1.96 7.19
C HIS A 112 -0.28 0.81 6.23
N GLN A 113 -1.07 0.53 5.19
CA GLN A 113 -0.86 -0.61 4.30
C GLN A 113 0.48 -0.59 3.55
N HIS A 114 1.12 0.57 3.42
CA HIS A 114 2.38 0.72 2.71
C HIS A 114 3.61 0.77 3.62
N ASP A 115 3.43 0.86 4.95
CA ASP A 115 4.53 1.25 5.84
C ASP A 115 5.64 0.21 5.88
N ALA A 116 5.29 -1.07 6.03
CA ALA A 116 6.26 -2.16 5.99
C ALA A 116 6.97 -2.23 4.62
N ALA A 117 6.23 -2.04 3.52
CA ALA A 117 6.79 -2.04 2.18
C ALA A 117 7.76 -0.87 1.95
N ARG A 118 7.46 0.31 2.50
CA ARG A 118 8.34 1.50 2.44
C ARG A 118 9.62 1.29 3.23
N VAL A 119 9.51 0.79 4.46
CA VAL A 119 10.67 0.47 5.30
C VAL A 119 11.60 -0.50 4.58
N GLN A 120 11.04 -1.58 4.00
CA GLN A 120 11.83 -2.53 3.21
C GLN A 120 12.45 -1.88 1.97
N TYR A 121 11.69 -1.07 1.22
CA TYR A 121 12.17 -0.36 0.04
C TYR A 121 13.37 0.54 0.36
N GLU A 122 13.27 1.36 1.42
CA GLU A 122 14.34 2.26 1.85
C GLU A 122 15.57 1.51 2.35
N GLN A 123 15.38 0.42 3.09
CA GLN A 123 16.48 -0.43 3.55
C GLN A 123 17.22 -1.06 2.37
N THR A 124 16.50 -1.62 1.39
CA THR A 124 17.10 -2.18 0.19
C THR A 124 17.83 -1.09 -0.60
N TYR A 125 17.23 0.08 -0.78
CA TYR A 125 17.88 1.16 -1.53
C TYR A 125 19.15 1.67 -0.83
N ARG A 126 19.11 1.78 0.51
CA ARG A 126 20.28 2.15 1.31
C ARG A 126 21.39 1.10 1.25
N ASP A 127 21.06 -0.20 1.28
CA ASP A 127 22.05 -1.27 1.09
C ASP A 127 22.68 -1.22 -0.31
N GLU A 128 21.86 -1.04 -1.35
CA GLU A 128 22.34 -0.90 -2.72
C GLU A 128 23.31 0.28 -2.86
N LEU A 129 22.91 1.47 -2.38
CA LEU A 129 23.76 2.67 -2.39
C LEU A 129 25.02 2.51 -1.51
N GLY A 130 24.93 1.74 -0.43
CA GLY A 130 26.05 1.43 0.46
C GLY A 130 27.18 0.64 -0.21
N ARG A 131 26.91 -0.03 -1.34
CA ARG A 131 27.85 -0.83 -2.14
C ARG A 131 28.43 -0.08 -3.34
N VAL A 132 28.05 1.18 -3.52
CA VAL A 132 28.47 2.03 -4.64
C VAL A 132 29.75 2.76 -4.29
N ASP A 133 30.69 2.85 -5.22
CA ASP A 133 31.90 3.64 -5.04
C ASP A 133 31.60 5.12 -4.77
N ASP A 134 32.52 5.81 -4.07
CA ASP A 134 32.32 7.21 -3.66
C ASP A 134 32.10 8.15 -4.84
N SER A 135 32.74 7.89 -5.98
CA SER A 135 32.66 8.76 -7.16
C SER A 135 31.28 8.69 -7.82
N THR A 136 30.75 7.48 -8.02
CA THR A 136 29.41 7.26 -8.55
C THR A 136 28.37 7.77 -7.58
N LEU A 137 28.53 7.51 -6.28
CA LEU A 137 27.61 7.99 -5.25
C LEU A 137 27.53 9.53 -5.22
N GLN A 138 28.68 10.21 -5.36
CA GLN A 138 28.73 11.67 -5.48
C GLN A 138 27.97 12.18 -6.71
N VAL A 139 28.19 11.56 -7.89
CA VAL A 139 27.48 11.94 -9.12
C VAL A 139 25.98 11.72 -9.00
N MET A 140 25.54 10.59 -8.44
CA MET A 140 24.13 10.30 -8.21
C MET A 140 23.46 11.35 -7.30
N ALA A 141 24.17 11.84 -6.29
CA ALA A 141 23.64 12.83 -5.35
C ALA A 141 23.53 14.24 -5.95
N THR A 142 24.53 14.67 -6.75
CA THR A 142 24.66 16.07 -7.20
C THR A 142 24.35 16.32 -8.67
N ALA A 143 24.60 15.36 -9.56
CA ALA A 143 24.45 15.51 -11.00
C ALA A 143 24.00 14.19 -11.67
N PRO A 144 22.88 13.58 -11.26
CA PRO A 144 22.48 12.25 -11.73
C PRO A 144 22.26 12.17 -13.26
N THR A 145 21.99 13.29 -13.93
CA THR A 145 21.84 13.35 -15.38
C THR A 145 23.15 13.17 -16.15
N THR A 146 24.31 13.27 -15.47
CA THR A 146 25.64 13.10 -16.07
C THR A 146 26.20 11.69 -15.90
N LEU A 147 25.44 10.76 -15.29
CA LEU A 147 25.81 9.34 -15.28
C LEU A 147 25.91 8.82 -16.71
N ASP A 148 26.90 7.96 -16.96
CA ASP A 148 27.00 7.26 -18.23
C ASP A 148 25.77 6.38 -18.47
N GLU A 149 25.53 6.03 -19.73
CA GLU A 149 24.31 5.32 -20.11
C GLU A 149 24.21 3.94 -19.47
N GLN A 150 25.32 3.21 -19.32
CA GLN A 150 25.32 1.87 -18.73
C GLN A 150 24.94 1.95 -17.24
N THR A 151 25.63 2.81 -16.47
CA THR A 151 25.33 3.01 -15.05
C THR A 151 23.89 3.45 -14.85
N ARG A 152 23.40 4.40 -15.65
CA ARG A 152 22.00 4.85 -15.60
C ARG A 152 21.02 3.71 -15.88
N ARG A 153 21.29 2.84 -16.86
CA ARG A 153 20.44 1.67 -17.16
C ARG A 153 20.43 0.67 -15.99
N GLN A 154 21.59 0.36 -15.40
CA GLN A 154 21.69 -0.50 -14.22
C GLN A 154 20.86 0.04 -13.05
N TRP A 155 20.95 1.34 -12.75
CA TRP A 155 20.16 1.94 -11.66
C TRP A 155 18.66 2.00 -11.93
N ASN A 156 18.25 2.25 -13.18
CA ASN A 156 16.84 2.19 -13.55
C ASN A 156 16.28 0.77 -13.40
N ALA A 157 17.05 -0.25 -13.76
CA ALA A 157 16.64 -1.65 -13.59
C ALA A 157 16.53 -2.04 -12.11
N ARG A 158 17.47 -1.62 -11.25
CA ARG A 158 17.35 -1.82 -9.78
C ARG A 158 16.15 -1.11 -9.19
N MET A 159 15.91 0.14 -9.59
CA MET A 159 14.72 0.88 -9.18
C MET A 159 13.44 0.13 -9.56
N ALA A 160 13.37 -0.42 -10.77
CA ALA A 160 12.22 -1.19 -11.22
C ALA A 160 12.03 -2.47 -10.38
N ASP A 161 13.10 -3.19 -10.04
CA ASP A 161 13.05 -4.37 -9.19
C ASP A 161 12.57 -4.03 -7.76
N ARG A 162 13.19 -3.03 -7.11
CA ARG A 162 12.76 -2.57 -5.79
C ARG A 162 11.30 -2.10 -5.79
N LEU A 163 10.88 -1.38 -6.83
CA LEU A 163 9.50 -0.90 -6.97
C LEU A 163 8.52 -2.07 -7.12
N SER A 164 8.89 -3.11 -7.87
CA SER A 164 8.10 -4.33 -8.01
C SER A 164 7.87 -5.01 -6.66
N GLN A 165 8.93 -5.13 -5.84
CA GLN A 165 8.80 -5.68 -4.48
C GLN A 165 7.91 -4.79 -3.58
N TYR A 166 8.09 -3.47 -3.65
CA TYR A 166 7.24 -2.52 -2.92
C TYR A 166 5.75 -2.69 -3.25
N ILE A 167 5.41 -2.79 -4.54
CA ILE A 167 4.03 -2.99 -5.01
C ILE A 167 3.49 -4.33 -4.49
N LYS A 168 4.26 -5.41 -4.64
CA LYS A 168 3.85 -6.74 -4.19
C LYS A 168 3.56 -6.79 -2.68
N THR A 169 4.45 -6.26 -1.85
CA THR A 169 4.27 -6.23 -0.39
C THR A 169 3.09 -5.32 0.00
N SER A 170 2.91 -4.19 -0.70
CA SER A 170 1.78 -3.29 -0.49
C SER A 170 0.44 -3.96 -0.81
N GLU A 171 0.34 -4.69 -1.93
CA GLU A 171 -0.87 -5.43 -2.30
C GLU A 171 -1.20 -6.54 -1.30
N GLN A 172 -0.18 -7.25 -0.80
CA GLN A 172 -0.38 -8.26 0.24
C GLN A 172 -0.94 -7.64 1.52
N SER A 173 -0.43 -6.47 1.90
CA SER A 173 -0.90 -5.72 3.08
C SER A 173 -2.34 -5.22 2.89
N LEU A 174 -2.69 -4.72 1.70
CA LEU A 174 -4.07 -4.35 1.36
C LEU A 174 -5.03 -5.55 1.49
N ARG A 175 -4.65 -6.72 0.95
CA ARG A 175 -5.45 -7.95 1.06
C ARG A 175 -5.65 -8.34 2.53
N ALA A 176 -4.58 -8.31 3.33
CA ALA A 176 -4.65 -8.60 4.76
C ALA A 176 -5.54 -7.62 5.53
N ALA A 177 -5.50 -6.32 5.22
CA ALA A 177 -6.37 -5.31 5.81
C ALA A 177 -7.85 -5.59 5.48
N ALA A 178 -8.16 -5.93 4.23
CA ALA A 178 -9.51 -6.28 3.81
C ALA A 178 -10.03 -7.53 4.52
N ASP A 179 -9.22 -8.61 4.56
CA ASP A 179 -9.57 -9.85 5.25
C ASP A 179 -9.79 -9.61 6.75
N THR A 180 -8.93 -8.80 7.38
CA THR A 180 -9.05 -8.47 8.80
C THR A 180 -10.34 -7.69 9.08
N HIS A 181 -10.67 -6.69 8.25
CA HIS A 181 -11.92 -5.95 8.41
C HIS A 181 -13.14 -6.87 8.26
N ILE A 182 -13.18 -7.71 7.22
CA ILE A 182 -14.26 -8.67 7.01
C ILE A 182 -14.44 -9.59 8.22
N ASN A 183 -13.33 -10.12 8.77
CA ASN A 183 -13.37 -10.97 9.96
C ASN A 183 -13.91 -10.24 11.19
N ARG A 184 -13.52 -8.97 11.42
CA ARG A 184 -14.07 -8.15 12.52
C ARG A 184 -15.58 -7.95 12.36
N MET A 185 -16.05 -7.71 11.14
CA MET A 185 -17.47 -7.52 10.85
C MET A 185 -18.29 -8.81 11.03
N ALA A 186 -17.79 -9.94 10.54
CA ALA A 186 -18.43 -11.24 10.72
C ALA A 186 -18.49 -11.65 12.20
N LEU A 187 -17.41 -11.42 12.96
CA LEU A 187 -17.37 -11.68 14.39
C LEU A 187 -18.40 -10.83 15.15
N MET A 188 -18.51 -9.54 14.82
CA MET A 188 -19.52 -8.64 15.37
C MET A 188 -20.94 -9.13 15.06
N ASP A 189 -21.22 -9.48 13.81
CA ASP A 189 -22.55 -9.98 13.42
C ASP A 189 -22.93 -11.27 14.15
N ARG A 190 -21.95 -12.15 14.38
CA ARG A 190 -22.14 -13.36 15.19
C ARG A 190 -22.43 -13.02 16.66
N GLN A 191 -21.70 -12.09 17.25
CA GLN A 191 -21.88 -11.65 18.63
C GLN A 191 -23.29 -11.10 18.89
N TYR A 192 -23.85 -10.37 17.93
CA TYR A 192 -25.18 -9.77 18.03
C TYR A 192 -26.29 -10.59 17.33
N ASN A 193 -25.97 -11.80 16.86
CA ASN A 193 -26.90 -12.70 16.15
C ASN A 193 -27.64 -12.01 14.99
N VAL A 194 -26.93 -11.18 14.22
CA VAL A 194 -27.49 -10.39 13.12
C VAL A 194 -27.98 -11.29 11.99
N CYS A 195 -27.26 -12.38 11.72
CA CYS A 195 -27.56 -13.33 10.65
C CYS A 195 -28.90 -14.07 10.80
N ALA A 196 -29.43 -14.18 12.02
CA ALA A 196 -30.77 -14.76 12.24
C ALA A 196 -31.90 -13.84 11.73
N ARG A 197 -31.59 -12.57 11.48
CA ARG A 197 -32.56 -11.52 11.15
C ARG A 197 -32.31 -10.93 9.76
N ASN A 198 -31.06 -10.90 9.33
CA ASN A 198 -30.65 -10.36 8.05
C ASN A 198 -29.83 -11.40 7.25
N PRO A 199 -30.35 -11.90 6.11
CA PRO A 199 -29.64 -12.85 5.26
C PRO A 199 -28.42 -12.24 4.54
N GLU A 200 -28.26 -10.91 4.58
CA GLU A 200 -27.11 -10.16 4.05
C GLU A 200 -26.08 -9.80 5.13
N CYS A 201 -26.12 -10.46 6.29
CA CYS A 201 -25.12 -10.27 7.35
C CYS A 201 -23.69 -10.60 6.88
N TRP A 202 -22.70 -10.06 7.57
CA TRP A 202 -21.27 -10.22 7.28
C TRP A 202 -20.76 -11.65 7.47
N ASP A 203 -21.37 -12.43 8.36
CA ASP A 203 -21.05 -13.86 8.59
C ASP A 203 -21.88 -14.80 7.68
N ALA A 204 -22.64 -14.27 6.72
CA ALA A 204 -23.45 -15.08 5.82
C ALA A 204 -22.54 -15.91 4.88
N PRO A 205 -22.82 -17.23 4.70
CA PRO A 205 -22.09 -18.04 3.75
C PRO A 205 -22.29 -17.53 2.31
N VAL A 206 -21.24 -17.60 1.49
CA VAL A 206 -21.31 -17.30 0.06
C VAL A 206 -22.27 -18.28 -0.61
N LYS A 207 -23.34 -17.79 -1.24
CA LYS A 207 -24.14 -18.60 -2.16
C LYS A 207 -23.22 -18.97 -3.31
N LYS A 208 -22.94 -20.27 -3.43
CA LYS A 208 -22.22 -20.86 -4.56
C LYS A 208 -23.06 -20.75 -5.84
#